data_AF-A0A7W9MWD7-F1
#
_entry.id   AF-A0A7W9MWD7-F1
#
_cell.length_a   1.000
_cell.length_b   1.000
_cell.length_c   1.000
_cell.angle_alpha   90.00
_cell.angle_beta   90.00
_cell.angle_gamma   90.00
#
_symmetry.space_group_name_H-M   'P 1'
#
loop_
_entity.id
_entity.type
_entity.pdbx_description
1 polymer ?
#
loop_
_entity_poly.entity_id
_entity_poly.type
_entity_poly.pdbx_seq_one_letter_code
_entity_poly.pdbx_strand_id
1 'polypeptide(L)'
;MTETGAEGSRLRPDWAWQLRQGSALVYVLWFLVAVPLVVVGLLVEPRWVGWLVLAWFLVLVGLTAAFRISENRQRRAWSDMARQLGWQVSAGDPELIDRWPFPPFDVDPAAEVYDVTIGRHRGRELIAGRFRHKVRRRQLGFDFLDLEVDRPLPPMQLLPTSLAPVAAASLVPLKLTVDGLPEKYCLFNGREDLALEVLHRRAVDVLGQVPPFGFSCEGRRFVAIFPAYREASVVLAHLDAACDLLALIPEHVWQTGEQWAATQQS
;
A
#
# COMPACT_ATOMS: atom_id res chain seq x y z
N MET A 1 -4.45 -37.18 -0.40
CA MET A 1 -3.64 -36.59 -1.49
C MET A 1 -3.28 -35.18 -1.04
N THR A 2 -2.03 -34.99 -0.65
CA THR A 2 -1.49 -33.75 -0.06
C THR A 2 -1.07 -32.80 -1.17
N GLU A 3 -1.84 -31.74 -1.40
CA GLU A 3 -1.42 -30.59 -2.20
C GLU A 3 -0.60 -29.64 -1.32
N THR A 4 0.70 -29.67 -1.51
CA THR A 4 1.62 -28.61 -1.08
C THR A 4 1.35 -27.37 -1.94
N GLY A 5 0.49 -26.48 -1.46
CA GLY A 5 0.34 -25.13 -2.00
C GLY A 5 1.66 -24.39 -1.82
N ALA A 6 2.23 -23.92 -2.92
CA ALA A 6 3.41 -23.08 -2.92
C ALA A 6 3.11 -21.79 -2.12
N GLU A 7 3.62 -21.71 -0.89
CA GLU A 7 3.77 -20.46 -0.15
C GLU A 7 4.75 -19.58 -0.92
N GLY A 8 4.23 -18.82 -1.88
CA GLY A 8 4.92 -17.65 -2.39
C GLY A 8 5.18 -16.74 -1.21
N SER A 9 6.43 -16.69 -0.74
CA SER A 9 6.91 -15.80 0.31
C SER A 9 6.43 -14.37 0.04
N ARG A 10 5.31 -13.98 0.66
CA ARG A 10 4.78 -12.62 0.59
C ARG A 10 5.71 -11.79 1.48
N LEU A 11 6.63 -11.08 0.83
CA LEU A 11 7.50 -10.10 1.47
C LEU A 11 6.66 -9.19 2.35
N ARG A 12 7.08 -9.00 3.61
CA ARG A 12 6.44 -8.03 4.50
C ARG A 12 6.33 -6.67 3.79
N PRO A 13 5.20 -5.96 3.87
CA PRO A 13 5.01 -4.75 3.07
C PRO A 13 5.98 -3.62 3.43
N ASP A 14 6.42 -3.52 4.68
CA ASP A 14 7.54 -2.65 5.08
C ASP A 14 8.82 -2.96 4.28
N TRP A 15 9.09 -4.25 4.03
CA TRP A 15 10.24 -4.70 3.25
C TRP A 15 10.00 -4.48 1.76
N ALA A 16 8.80 -4.74 1.25
CA ALA A 16 8.46 -4.45 -0.14
C ALA A 16 8.70 -2.97 -0.48
N TRP A 17 8.40 -2.09 0.47
CA TRP A 17 8.63 -0.66 0.34
C TRP A 17 10.13 -0.28 0.49
N GLN A 18 10.84 -0.84 1.47
CA GLN A 18 12.31 -0.64 1.59
C GLN A 18 13.11 -1.19 0.40
N LEU A 19 12.67 -2.33 -0.16
CA LEU A 19 13.21 -2.92 -1.38
C LEU A 19 13.04 -1.97 -2.56
N ARG A 20 11.89 -1.29 -2.66
CA ARG A 20 11.58 -0.32 -3.70
C ARG A 20 12.52 0.89 -3.67
N GLN A 21 12.91 1.35 -2.48
CA GLN A 21 13.86 2.46 -2.36
C GLN A 21 15.30 2.12 -2.74
N GLY A 22 15.62 0.83 -2.95
CA GLY A 22 16.91 0.36 -3.41
C GLY A 22 18.08 0.56 -2.44
N SER A 23 18.01 1.54 -1.53
CA SER A 23 19.14 1.96 -0.71
C SER A 23 19.51 0.91 0.34
N ALA A 24 18.57 0.48 1.18
CA ALA A 24 18.88 -0.40 2.31
C ALA A 24 19.41 -1.77 1.88
N LEU A 25 18.81 -2.39 0.85
CA LEU A 25 19.26 -3.70 0.39
C LEU A 25 20.57 -3.62 -0.39
N VAL A 26 20.77 -2.57 -1.19
CA VAL A 26 22.06 -2.33 -1.86
C VAL A 26 23.17 -2.13 -0.81
N TYR A 27 22.94 -1.39 0.27
CA TYR A 27 23.94 -1.20 1.34
C TYR A 27 24.22 -2.46 2.15
N VAL A 28 23.20 -3.25 2.48
CA VAL A 28 23.37 -4.52 3.19
C VAL A 28 24.11 -5.54 2.33
N LEU A 29 23.76 -5.61 1.03
CA LEU A 29 24.48 -6.44 0.05
C LEU A 29 25.91 -5.94 -0.16
N TRP A 30 26.14 -4.62 -0.11
CA TRP A 30 27.46 -4.00 -0.12
C TRP A 30 28.31 -4.51 1.06
N PHE A 31 27.78 -4.45 2.29
CA PHE A 31 28.50 -4.85 3.49
C PHE A 31 28.76 -6.37 3.57
N LEU A 32 27.75 -7.18 3.26
CA LEU A 32 27.86 -8.65 3.33
C LEU A 32 28.86 -9.21 2.32
N VAL A 33 29.15 -8.50 1.23
CA VAL A 33 30.03 -8.97 0.16
C VAL A 33 31.37 -8.24 0.12
N ALA A 34 31.41 -6.93 0.44
CA ALA A 34 32.65 -6.17 0.52
C ALA A 34 33.56 -6.69 1.66
N VAL A 35 32.99 -7.07 2.80
CA VAL A 35 33.77 -7.58 3.94
C VAL A 35 34.49 -8.91 3.57
N PRO A 36 33.81 -9.95 3.04
CA PRO A 36 34.49 -11.14 2.54
C PRO A 36 35.48 -10.86 1.41
N LEU A 37 35.18 -9.95 0.48
CA LEU A 37 36.10 -9.60 -0.61
C LEU A 37 37.39 -8.97 -0.10
N VAL A 38 37.31 -8.13 0.93
CA VAL A 38 38.49 -7.58 1.61
C VAL A 38 39.27 -8.68 2.33
N VAL A 39 38.58 -9.61 3.00
CA VAL A 39 39.21 -10.75 3.68
C VAL A 39 39.90 -11.69 2.68
N VAL A 40 39.25 -12.00 1.55
CA VAL A 40 39.82 -12.81 0.47
C VAL A 40 40.96 -12.08 -0.22
N GLY A 41 40.85 -10.76 -0.41
CA GLY A 41 41.91 -9.94 -0.99
C GLY A 41 43.15 -9.77 -0.12
N LEU A 42 43.01 -9.96 1.20
CA LEU A 42 44.15 -10.10 2.12
C LEU A 42 44.83 -11.48 2.03
N LEU A 43 44.14 -12.50 1.51
CA LEU A 43 44.62 -13.89 1.45
C LEU A 43 45.08 -14.34 0.04
N VAL A 44 44.61 -13.69 -1.03
CA VAL A 44 44.87 -14.07 -2.44
C VAL A 44 45.73 -13.01 -3.13
N GLU A 45 46.57 -13.42 -4.09
CA GLU A 45 47.44 -12.51 -4.86
C GLU A 45 46.69 -11.26 -5.38
N PRO A 46 47.23 -10.05 -5.17
CA PRO A 46 46.50 -8.78 -5.31
C PRO A 46 45.94 -8.52 -6.72
N ARG A 47 46.41 -9.23 -7.75
CA ARG A 47 45.99 -9.05 -9.14
C ARG A 47 44.55 -9.50 -9.45
N TRP A 48 44.00 -10.45 -8.69
CA TRP A 48 42.64 -10.98 -8.94
C TRP A 48 41.55 -10.20 -8.23
N VAL A 49 41.90 -9.54 -7.12
CA VAL A 49 40.96 -8.79 -6.26
C VAL A 49 40.32 -7.65 -7.05
N GLY A 50 41.10 -6.91 -7.84
CA GLY A 50 40.60 -5.81 -8.66
C GLY A 50 39.54 -6.23 -9.68
N TRP A 51 39.75 -7.38 -10.35
CA TRP A 51 38.78 -7.90 -11.32
C TRP A 51 37.49 -8.41 -10.66
N LEU A 52 37.58 -9.04 -9.48
CA LEU A 52 36.42 -9.47 -8.72
C LEU A 52 35.59 -8.28 -8.21
N VAL A 53 36.25 -7.24 -7.69
CA VAL A 53 35.58 -5.99 -7.27
C VAL A 53 34.91 -5.30 -8.45
N LEU A 54 35.57 -5.23 -9.61
CA LEU A 54 35.01 -4.66 -10.83
C LEU A 54 33.79 -5.45 -11.32
N ALA A 55 33.89 -6.78 -11.41
CA ALA A 55 32.79 -7.64 -11.83
C ALA A 55 31.57 -7.48 -10.91
N TRP A 56 31.80 -7.44 -9.60
CA TRP A 56 30.75 -7.21 -8.61
C TRP A 56 30.11 -5.82 -8.72
N PHE A 57 30.92 -4.78 -8.91
CA PHE A 57 30.42 -3.43 -9.14
C PHE A 57 29.53 -3.37 -10.38
N LEU A 58 29.90 -4.05 -11.47
CA LEU A 58 29.06 -4.15 -12.68
C LEU A 58 27.74 -4.87 -12.41
N VAL A 59 27.74 -5.95 -11.62
CA VAL A 59 26.49 -6.64 -11.21
C VAL A 59 25.58 -5.69 -10.43
N LEU A 60 26.12 -4.90 -9.50
CA LEU A 60 25.35 -3.92 -8.72
C LEU A 60 24.77 -2.80 -9.57
N VAL A 61 25.57 -2.25 -10.49
CA VAL A 61 25.11 -1.23 -11.45
C VAL A 61 23.99 -1.80 -12.32
N GLY A 62 24.18 -3.03 -12.85
CA GLY A 62 23.17 -3.72 -13.65
C GLY A 62 21.87 -3.96 -12.89
N LEU A 63 21.95 -4.41 -11.64
CA LEU A 63 20.80 -4.65 -10.77
C LEU A 63 20.07 -3.35 -10.43
N THR A 64 20.79 -2.30 -10.06
CA THR A 64 20.22 -0.96 -9.77
C THR A 64 19.55 -0.36 -11.01
N ALA A 65 20.18 -0.48 -12.18
CA ALA A 65 19.61 -0.05 -13.44
C ALA A 65 18.34 -0.84 -13.79
N ALA A 66 18.36 -2.17 -13.62
CA ALA A 66 17.20 -3.02 -13.87
C ALA A 66 16.01 -2.64 -12.97
N PHE A 67 16.25 -2.36 -11.68
CA PHE A 67 15.20 -1.86 -10.78
C PHE A 67 14.63 -0.52 -11.22
N ARG A 68 15.47 0.46 -11.56
CA ARG A 68 15.00 1.77 -12.07
C ARG A 68 14.24 1.65 -13.38
N ILE A 69 14.69 0.79 -14.30
CA ILE A 69 14.02 0.56 -15.58
C ILE A 69 12.65 -0.08 -15.32
N SER A 70 12.57 -1.06 -14.42
CA SER A 70 11.30 -1.70 -14.03
C SER A 70 10.33 -0.67 -13.44
N GLU A 71 10.77 0.15 -12.48
CA GLU A 71 9.93 1.18 -11.88
C GLU A 71 9.45 2.21 -12.90
N ASN A 72 10.34 2.67 -13.80
CA ASN A 72 9.96 3.59 -14.87
C ASN A 72 8.98 2.96 -15.86
N ARG A 73 9.12 1.67 -16.18
CA ARG A 73 8.16 0.95 -17.03
C ARG A 73 6.79 0.86 -16.35
N GLN A 74 6.74 0.56 -15.05
CA GLN A 74 5.49 0.51 -14.29
C GLN A 74 4.82 1.89 -14.21
N ARG A 75 5.59 2.96 -13.95
CA ARG A 75 5.09 4.34 -13.96
C ARG A 75 4.53 4.74 -15.32
N ARG A 76 5.22 4.39 -16.41
CA ARG A 76 4.74 4.63 -17.78
C ARG A 76 3.46 3.85 -18.07
N ALA A 77 3.42 2.56 -17.76
CA ALA A 77 2.23 1.73 -17.96
C ALA A 77 1.01 2.29 -17.22
N TRP A 78 1.19 2.73 -15.96
CA TRP A 78 0.13 3.41 -15.21
C TRP A 78 -0.29 4.73 -15.86
N SER A 79 0.68 5.57 -16.26
CA SER A 79 0.39 6.85 -16.91
C SER A 79 -0.31 6.68 -18.27
N ASP A 80 0.05 5.67 -19.03
CA ASP A 80 -0.58 5.33 -20.31
C ASP A 80 -2.03 4.89 -20.09
N MET A 81 -2.26 4.03 -19.10
CA MET A 81 -3.60 3.58 -18.73
C MET A 81 -4.47 4.72 -18.18
N ALA A 82 -3.93 5.54 -17.28
CA ALA A 82 -4.60 6.72 -16.76
C ALA A 82 -5.04 7.65 -17.90
N ARG A 83 -4.16 7.89 -18.88
CA ARG A 83 -4.50 8.68 -20.08
C ARG A 83 -5.59 8.03 -20.93
N GLN A 84 -5.56 6.71 -21.12
CA GLN A 84 -6.61 5.98 -21.84
C GLN A 84 -7.99 6.09 -21.15
N LEU A 85 -7.99 6.16 -19.81
CA LEU A 85 -9.19 6.36 -19.00
C LEU A 85 -9.59 7.83 -18.84
N GLY A 86 -8.86 8.76 -19.48
CA GLY A 86 -9.10 10.20 -19.38
C GLY A 86 -8.74 10.80 -18.03
N TRP A 87 -7.94 10.12 -17.22
CA TRP A 87 -7.47 10.58 -15.93
C TRP A 87 -6.23 11.49 -16.07
N GLN A 88 -6.07 12.40 -15.14
CA GLN A 88 -4.97 13.36 -15.08
C GLN A 88 -3.90 12.86 -14.10
N VAL A 89 -2.65 12.84 -14.53
CA VAL A 89 -1.51 12.47 -13.68
C VAL A 89 -0.75 13.73 -13.30
N SER A 90 -0.52 13.93 -12.00
CA SER A 90 0.25 15.03 -11.41
C SER A 90 1.40 14.48 -10.56
N ALA A 91 2.48 15.26 -10.43
CA ALA A 91 3.65 14.85 -9.64
C ALA A 91 3.35 14.79 -8.12
N GLY A 92 2.36 15.55 -7.65
CA GLY A 92 1.94 15.61 -6.27
C GLY A 92 1.30 16.96 -5.95
N ASP A 93 0.54 17.00 -4.87
CA ASP A 93 -0.03 18.22 -4.28
C ASP A 93 0.13 18.10 -2.76
N PRO A 94 0.97 18.95 -2.11
CA PRO A 94 1.17 18.92 -0.67
C PRO A 94 -0.12 19.12 0.13
N GLU A 95 -1.08 19.91 -0.40
CA GLU A 95 -2.35 20.20 0.28
C GLU A 95 -3.30 18.99 0.28
N LEU A 96 -2.98 17.97 -0.51
CA LEU A 96 -3.80 16.78 -0.65
C LEU A 96 -3.78 15.88 0.59
N ILE A 97 -2.76 16.04 1.46
CA ILE A 97 -2.69 15.33 2.74
C ILE A 97 -3.76 15.80 3.74
N ASP A 98 -4.07 17.10 3.73
CA ASP A 98 -5.06 17.73 4.63
C ASP A 98 -6.49 17.24 4.35
N ARG A 99 -6.69 16.58 3.22
CA ARG A 99 -7.95 15.94 2.83
C ARG A 99 -8.30 14.71 3.68
N TRP A 100 -7.32 14.10 4.36
CA TRP A 100 -7.51 12.89 5.15
C TRP A 100 -7.15 13.13 6.62
N PRO A 101 -8.10 13.61 7.44
CA PRO A 101 -7.87 13.92 8.84
C PRO A 101 -7.89 12.67 9.73
N PHE A 102 -7.44 11.53 9.21
CA PHE A 102 -7.45 10.26 9.92
C PHE A 102 -6.18 9.44 9.69
N PRO A 103 -5.82 8.55 10.64
CA PRO A 103 -4.64 7.71 10.48
C PRO A 103 -4.76 6.83 9.22
N PRO A 104 -3.66 6.55 8.51
CA PRO A 104 -2.27 6.92 8.81
C PRO A 104 -1.84 8.31 8.30
N PHE A 105 -2.76 9.12 7.76
CA PHE A 105 -2.43 10.36 7.03
C PHE A 105 -2.22 11.57 7.94
N ASP A 106 -2.92 11.64 9.07
CA ASP A 106 -2.91 12.76 10.02
C ASP A 106 -1.76 12.72 11.05
N VAL A 107 -0.97 11.64 11.08
CA VAL A 107 -0.05 11.35 12.19
C VAL A 107 1.35 11.97 12.01
N ASP A 108 1.80 12.23 10.77
CA ASP A 108 3.18 12.66 10.49
C ASP A 108 3.21 13.95 9.64
N PRO A 109 3.64 15.10 10.19
CA PRO A 109 3.75 16.35 9.43
C PRO A 109 4.85 16.31 8.35
N ALA A 110 5.72 15.29 8.36
CA ALA A 110 6.71 15.04 7.32
C ALA A 110 6.26 13.96 6.31
N ALA A 111 4.99 13.56 6.35
CA ALA A 111 4.43 12.67 5.35
C ALA A 111 4.33 13.36 3.99
N GLU A 112 4.46 12.55 2.93
CA GLU A 112 4.46 13.00 1.55
C GLU A 112 3.50 12.16 0.72
N VAL A 113 2.73 12.84 -0.12
CA VAL A 113 1.87 12.25 -1.14
C VAL A 113 2.44 12.57 -2.52
N TYR A 114 2.65 11.55 -3.35
CA TYR A 114 3.30 11.70 -4.65
C TYR A 114 2.76 10.72 -5.69
N ASP A 115 3.11 10.95 -6.96
CA ASP A 115 2.61 10.18 -8.12
C ASP A 115 1.07 10.17 -8.18
N VAL A 116 0.46 11.33 -7.95
CA VAL A 116 -0.99 11.48 -7.82
C VAL A 116 -1.68 11.37 -9.18
N THR A 117 -2.78 10.63 -9.23
CA THR A 117 -3.64 10.52 -10.40
C THR A 117 -5.07 10.84 -10.01
N ILE A 118 -5.69 11.79 -10.70
CA ILE A 118 -7.05 12.25 -10.43
C ILE A 118 -7.92 11.87 -11.62
N GLY A 119 -9.09 11.29 -11.35
CA GLY A 119 -9.97 10.82 -12.40
C GLY A 119 -11.38 10.50 -11.91
N ARG A 120 -12.10 9.74 -12.72
CA ARG A 120 -13.39 9.16 -12.34
C ARG A 120 -13.44 7.69 -12.69
N HIS A 121 -13.97 6.89 -11.78
CA HIS A 121 -14.18 5.45 -11.98
C HIS A 121 -15.59 5.06 -11.55
N ARG A 122 -16.34 4.38 -12.43
CA ARG A 122 -17.75 4.01 -12.20
C ARG A 122 -18.62 5.16 -11.66
N GLY A 123 -18.38 6.37 -12.17
CA GLY A 123 -19.12 7.59 -11.78
C GLY A 123 -18.58 8.33 -10.56
N ARG A 124 -17.67 7.74 -9.77
CA ARG A 124 -17.09 8.33 -8.55
C ARG A 124 -15.82 9.13 -8.86
N GLU A 125 -15.58 10.22 -8.14
CA GLU A 125 -14.27 10.85 -8.15
C GLU A 125 -13.23 9.92 -7.52
N LEU A 126 -12.06 9.86 -8.15
CA LEU A 126 -10.95 9.01 -7.75
C LEU A 126 -9.69 9.85 -7.62
N ILE A 127 -8.98 9.66 -6.51
CA ILE A 127 -7.58 10.06 -6.36
C ILE A 127 -6.75 8.82 -6.03
N ALA A 128 -5.84 8.46 -6.92
CA ALA A 128 -4.85 7.41 -6.68
C ALA A 128 -3.50 8.05 -6.40
N GLY A 129 -2.70 7.44 -5.53
CA GLY A 129 -1.38 7.97 -5.26
C GLY A 129 -0.56 7.08 -4.35
N ARG A 130 0.57 7.63 -3.92
CA ARG A 130 1.49 6.98 -3.00
C ARG A 130 1.67 7.84 -1.77
N PHE A 131 1.66 7.20 -0.62
CA PHE A 131 1.94 7.82 0.65
C PHE A 131 3.27 7.30 1.19
N ARG A 132 4.06 8.21 1.75
CA ARG A 132 5.29 7.90 2.46
C ARG A 132 5.37 8.73 3.71
N HIS A 133 5.84 8.12 4.79
CA HIS A 133 6.14 8.83 6.02
C HIS A 133 7.28 8.16 6.80
N LYS A 134 7.82 8.84 7.81
CA LYS A 134 9.02 8.39 8.51
C LYS A 134 8.72 8.09 9.97
N VAL A 135 8.47 6.82 10.26
CA VAL A 135 8.28 6.35 11.65
C VAL A 135 9.63 5.96 12.27
N ARG A 136 10.11 6.79 13.21
CA ARG A 136 11.40 6.61 13.90
C ARG A 136 12.58 6.54 12.91
N ARG A 137 13.19 5.37 12.76
CA ARG A 137 14.31 5.08 11.84
C ARG A 137 13.86 4.35 10.57
N ARG A 138 12.57 4.06 10.41
CA ARG A 138 12.03 3.33 9.25
C ARG A 138 11.25 4.30 8.37
N GLN A 139 11.43 4.18 7.06
CA GLN A 139 10.48 4.74 6.12
C GLN A 139 9.40 3.70 5.85
N LEU A 140 8.15 4.10 6.03
CA LEU A 140 6.97 3.32 5.73
C LEU A 140 6.24 4.01 4.59
N GLY A 141 5.51 3.24 3.80
CA GLY A 141 4.66 3.79 2.77
C GLY A 141 3.78 2.74 2.16
N PHE A 142 2.78 3.22 1.44
CA PHE A 142 1.73 2.43 0.83
C PHE A 142 1.20 3.17 -0.38
N ASP A 143 0.55 2.44 -1.27
CA ASP A 143 -0.20 3.05 -2.34
C ASP A 143 -1.67 3.15 -1.88
N PHE A 144 -2.44 4.12 -2.38
CA PHE A 144 -3.82 4.34 -1.98
C PHE A 144 -4.74 4.67 -3.16
N LEU A 145 -6.03 4.44 -2.96
CA LEU A 145 -7.13 4.85 -3.84
C LEU A 145 -8.21 5.53 -2.98
N ASP A 146 -8.34 6.84 -3.08
CA ASP A 146 -9.41 7.63 -2.46
C ASP A 146 -10.60 7.74 -3.41
N LEU A 147 -11.73 7.20 -2.99
CA LEU A 147 -13.00 7.22 -3.68
C LEU A 147 -13.96 8.15 -2.95
N GLU A 148 -14.57 9.06 -3.71
CA GLU A 148 -15.70 9.83 -3.20
C GLU A 148 -16.97 8.97 -3.12
N VAL A 149 -17.63 9.05 -1.98
CA VAL A 149 -18.92 8.38 -1.75
C VAL A 149 -20.06 9.39 -1.61
N ASP A 150 -21.22 9.00 -2.12
CA ASP A 150 -22.40 9.87 -2.22
C ASP A 150 -23.04 10.13 -0.85
N ARG A 151 -22.91 9.16 0.05
CA ARG A 151 -23.41 9.20 1.42
C ARG A 151 -22.23 9.09 2.39
N PRO A 152 -22.27 9.76 3.54
CA PRO A 152 -21.20 9.65 4.52
C PRO A 152 -21.13 8.24 5.12
N LEU A 153 -19.92 7.74 5.34
CA LEU A 153 -19.60 6.53 6.07
C LEU A 153 -19.16 6.87 7.50
N PRO A 154 -19.44 5.99 8.47
CA PRO A 154 -18.90 6.14 9.81
C PRO A 154 -17.37 5.94 9.78
N PRO A 155 -16.63 6.55 10.72
CA PRO A 155 -15.19 6.34 10.82
C PRO A 155 -14.90 4.86 11.04
N MET A 156 -14.15 4.25 10.13
CA MET A 156 -13.76 2.85 10.21
C MET A 156 -12.45 2.62 9.47
N GLN A 157 -11.51 1.93 10.12
CA GLN A 157 -10.24 1.54 9.51
C GLN A 157 -9.98 0.06 9.69
N LEU A 158 -9.98 -0.66 8.57
CA LEU A 158 -9.77 -2.09 8.50
C LEU A 158 -8.55 -2.41 7.64
N LEU A 159 -7.53 -3.01 8.23
CA LEU A 159 -6.32 -3.39 7.50
C LEU A 159 -6.01 -4.88 7.66
N PRO A 160 -5.46 -5.54 6.62
CA PRO A 160 -4.82 -6.84 6.79
C PRO A 160 -3.62 -6.70 7.73
N THR A 161 -3.29 -7.78 8.44
CA THR A 161 -2.21 -7.81 9.44
C THR A 161 -0.86 -7.38 8.86
N SER A 162 -0.63 -7.61 7.56
CA SER A 162 0.55 -7.18 6.82
C SER A 162 0.67 -5.66 6.82
N LEU A 163 -0.44 -4.94 6.65
CA LEU A 163 -0.51 -3.48 6.63
C LEU A 163 -0.67 -2.86 8.02
N ALA A 164 -0.81 -3.66 9.08
CA ALA A 164 -0.91 -3.18 10.46
C ALA A 164 0.16 -2.16 10.87
N PRO A 165 1.46 -2.31 10.50
CA PRO A 165 2.50 -1.34 10.86
C PRO A 165 2.25 0.07 10.31
N VAL A 166 1.48 0.18 9.22
CA VAL A 166 1.13 1.46 8.59
C VAL A 166 0.14 2.24 9.46
N ALA A 167 -0.87 1.58 10.04
CA ALA A 167 -1.84 2.24 10.93
C ALA A 167 -1.40 2.32 12.40
N ALA A 168 -0.49 1.44 12.84
CA ALA A 168 -0.09 1.29 14.24
C ALA A 168 0.71 2.46 14.84
N ALA A 169 0.76 3.62 14.19
CA ALA A 169 1.38 4.81 14.74
C ALA A 169 0.60 5.41 15.93
N SER A 170 -0.67 5.02 16.18
CA SER A 170 -1.47 5.63 17.26
C SER A 170 -2.50 4.75 18.00
N LEU A 171 -2.84 3.53 17.55
CA LEU A 171 -3.95 2.74 18.14
C LEU A 171 -3.63 1.25 18.34
N VAL A 172 -4.20 0.65 19.40
CA VAL A 172 -4.12 -0.80 19.66
C VAL A 172 -5.12 -1.52 18.74
N PRO A 173 -4.65 -2.38 17.81
CA PRO A 173 -5.55 -3.03 16.86
C PRO A 173 -6.42 -4.10 17.53
N LEU A 174 -7.70 -4.11 17.18
CA LEU A 174 -8.63 -5.19 17.50
C LEU A 174 -8.63 -6.23 16.38
N LYS A 175 -8.28 -7.48 16.71
CA LYS A 175 -8.23 -8.56 15.72
C LYS A 175 -9.63 -9.04 15.40
N LEU A 176 -9.98 -9.05 14.12
CA LEU A 176 -11.25 -9.58 13.66
C LEU A 176 -11.08 -11.04 13.24
N THR A 177 -12.06 -11.87 13.58
CA THR A 177 -12.13 -13.27 13.15
C THR A 177 -13.12 -13.35 12.00
N VAL A 178 -12.60 -13.33 10.77
CA VAL A 178 -13.41 -13.40 9.54
C VAL A 178 -12.90 -14.57 8.71
N ASP A 179 -13.76 -15.56 8.53
CA ASP A 179 -13.44 -16.74 7.73
C ASP A 179 -13.46 -16.41 6.23
N GLY A 180 -12.63 -17.10 5.44
CA GLY A 180 -12.61 -16.97 3.98
C GLY A 180 -11.65 -15.91 3.42
N LEU A 181 -11.07 -15.06 4.27
CA LEU A 181 -10.02 -14.12 3.85
C LEU A 181 -8.64 -14.79 3.85
N PRO A 182 -7.76 -14.44 2.88
CA PRO A 182 -6.40 -14.97 2.80
C PRO A 182 -5.50 -14.49 3.95
N GLU A 183 -5.91 -13.46 4.67
CA GLU A 183 -5.17 -12.86 5.77
C GLU A 183 -6.12 -12.39 6.88
N LYS A 184 -5.61 -12.33 8.11
CA LYS A 184 -6.36 -11.77 9.24
C LYS A 184 -6.44 -10.26 9.14
N TYR A 185 -7.65 -9.73 9.31
CA TYR A 185 -7.89 -8.28 9.35
C TYR A 185 -7.94 -7.78 10.80
N CYS A 186 -7.51 -6.55 10.96
CA CYS A 186 -7.54 -5.83 12.23
C CYS A 186 -8.31 -4.53 12.03
N LEU A 187 -9.14 -4.21 13.02
CA LEU A 187 -9.79 -2.92 13.17
C LEU A 187 -8.87 -1.99 13.97
N PHE A 188 -8.57 -0.83 13.40
CA PHE A 188 -7.73 0.20 14.03
C PHE A 188 -8.54 1.38 14.53
N ASN A 189 -9.62 1.73 13.84
CA ASN A 189 -10.56 2.79 14.21
C ASN A 189 -11.98 2.37 13.84
N GLY A 190 -12.98 2.86 14.58
CA GLY A 190 -14.39 2.54 14.37
C GLY A 190 -14.93 1.47 15.33
N ARG A 191 -16.18 1.05 15.08
CA ARG A 191 -16.89 0.07 15.90
C ARG A 191 -16.76 -1.35 15.34
N GLU A 192 -16.53 -2.32 16.23
CA GLU A 192 -16.35 -3.73 15.87
C GLU A 192 -17.58 -4.35 15.21
N ASP A 193 -18.77 -4.03 15.72
CA ASP A 193 -20.03 -4.54 15.18
C ASP A 193 -20.25 -4.12 13.73
N LEU A 194 -20.08 -2.83 13.42
CA LEU A 194 -20.17 -2.32 12.05
C LEU A 194 -19.10 -2.93 11.14
N ALA A 195 -17.89 -3.13 11.66
CA ALA A 195 -16.80 -3.73 10.89
C ALA A 195 -17.11 -5.17 10.49
N LEU A 196 -17.67 -5.98 11.39
CA LEU A 196 -18.08 -7.35 11.10
C LEU A 196 -19.26 -7.40 10.12
N GLU A 197 -20.16 -6.44 10.17
CA GLU A 197 -21.29 -6.33 9.23
C GLU A 197 -20.84 -5.94 7.82
N VAL A 198 -19.86 -5.04 7.70
CA VAL A 198 -19.22 -4.73 6.40
C VAL A 198 -18.46 -5.95 5.87
N LEU A 199 -17.78 -6.70 6.74
CA LEU A 199 -17.05 -7.93 6.37
C LEU A 199 -17.96 -9.18 6.31
N HIS A 200 -19.20 -9.02 5.83
CA HIS A 200 -20.09 -10.15 5.57
C HIS A 200 -19.56 -11.04 4.42
N ARG A 201 -20.14 -12.24 4.26
CA ARG A 201 -19.69 -13.24 3.27
C ARG A 201 -19.43 -12.71 1.86
N ARG A 202 -20.32 -11.91 1.27
CA ARG A 202 -20.13 -11.40 -0.10
C ARG A 202 -18.96 -10.41 -0.22
N ALA A 203 -18.70 -9.64 0.83
CA ALA A 203 -17.59 -8.70 0.89
C ALA A 203 -16.27 -9.46 1.02
N VAL A 204 -16.26 -10.52 1.83
CA VAL A 204 -15.15 -11.48 1.90
C VAL A 204 -14.87 -12.10 0.52
N ASP A 205 -15.90 -12.52 -0.20
CA ASP A 205 -15.75 -13.09 -1.54
C ASP A 205 -15.13 -12.09 -2.53
N VAL A 206 -15.48 -10.79 -2.45
CA VAL A 206 -14.87 -9.73 -3.27
C VAL A 206 -13.40 -9.48 -2.86
N LEU A 207 -13.15 -9.35 -1.56
CA LEU A 207 -11.79 -9.15 -1.03
C LEU A 207 -10.86 -10.35 -1.32
N GLY A 208 -11.40 -11.56 -1.39
CA GLY A 208 -10.66 -12.77 -1.70
C GLY A 208 -10.25 -12.91 -3.17
N GLN A 209 -10.84 -12.14 -4.09
CA GLN A 209 -10.53 -12.18 -5.52
C GLN A 209 -9.28 -11.37 -5.90
N VAL A 210 -8.85 -10.46 -5.03
CA VAL A 210 -7.70 -9.58 -5.24
C VAL A 210 -6.64 -9.80 -4.17
N PRO A 211 -5.39 -9.36 -4.39
CA PRO A 211 -4.40 -9.31 -3.33
C PRO A 211 -4.95 -8.57 -2.09
N PRO A 212 -4.53 -8.95 -0.87
CA PRO A 212 -5.06 -8.33 0.34
C PRO A 212 -4.84 -6.81 0.36
N PHE A 213 -5.89 -6.07 0.69
CA PHE A 213 -5.84 -4.63 0.88
C PHE A 213 -6.70 -4.21 2.05
N GLY A 214 -6.35 -3.09 2.67
CA GLY A 214 -7.15 -2.49 3.73
C GLY A 214 -7.94 -1.30 3.22
N PHE A 215 -8.80 -0.74 4.06
CA PHE A 215 -9.46 0.52 3.77
C PHE A 215 -9.67 1.34 5.04
N SER A 216 -9.79 2.64 4.84
CA SER A 216 -10.21 3.61 5.83
C SER A 216 -11.36 4.41 5.23
N CYS A 217 -12.45 4.57 5.97
CA CYS A 217 -13.53 5.45 5.56
C CYS A 217 -13.90 6.40 6.69
N GLU A 218 -14.24 7.62 6.29
CA GLU A 218 -14.71 8.67 7.19
C GLU A 218 -15.45 9.71 6.37
N GLY A 219 -16.68 10.02 6.77
CA GLY A 219 -17.53 10.95 6.03
C GLY A 219 -17.66 10.52 4.58
N ARG A 220 -17.43 11.43 3.62
CA ARG A 220 -17.64 11.15 2.19
C ARG A 220 -16.43 10.55 1.47
N ARG A 221 -15.50 9.96 2.22
CA ARG A 221 -14.25 9.40 1.70
C ARG A 221 -14.13 7.93 2.03
N PHE A 222 -13.75 7.15 1.03
CA PHE A 222 -13.35 5.76 1.17
C PHE A 222 -11.96 5.60 0.57
N VAL A 223 -10.97 5.38 1.42
CA VAL A 223 -9.56 5.25 1.03
C VAL A 223 -9.15 3.81 1.15
N ALA A 224 -8.98 3.13 0.02
CA ALA A 224 -8.37 1.82 0.00
C ALA A 224 -6.84 1.94 0.07
N ILE A 225 -6.20 1.07 0.84
CA ILE A 225 -4.79 1.12 1.26
C ILE A 225 -4.12 -0.20 0.89
N PHE A 226 -2.99 -0.10 0.19
CA PHE A 226 -2.37 -1.24 -0.48
C PHE A 226 -0.88 -1.34 -0.19
N PRO A 227 -0.32 -2.55 -0.09
CA PRO A 227 1.12 -2.72 -0.17
C PRO A 227 1.57 -2.34 -1.58
N ALA A 228 2.56 -1.44 -1.69
CA ALA A 228 3.03 -0.81 -2.93
C ALA A 228 2.79 -1.62 -4.22
N TYR A 229 2.01 -1.05 -5.15
CA TYR A 229 1.61 -1.69 -6.39
C TYR A 229 2.79 -1.92 -7.34
N ARG A 230 2.73 -3.05 -8.05
CA ARG A 230 3.66 -3.37 -9.14
C ARG A 230 3.05 -3.16 -10.52
N GLU A 231 1.73 -3.32 -10.70
CA GLU A 231 1.14 -3.47 -12.04
C GLU A 231 -0.21 -2.76 -12.17
N ALA A 232 -0.45 -2.11 -13.30
CA ALA A 232 -1.63 -1.28 -13.55
C ALA A 232 -2.94 -2.10 -13.56
N SER A 233 -2.89 -3.33 -14.11
CA SER A 233 -4.01 -4.29 -14.08
C SER A 233 -4.43 -4.64 -12.66
N VAL A 234 -3.46 -4.80 -11.76
CA VAL A 234 -3.70 -5.08 -10.35
C VAL A 234 -4.38 -3.89 -9.68
N VAL A 235 -3.94 -2.65 -9.97
CA VAL A 235 -4.60 -1.45 -9.42
C VAL A 235 -6.05 -1.34 -9.88
N LEU A 236 -6.34 -1.61 -11.16
CA LEU A 236 -7.72 -1.62 -11.65
C LEU A 236 -8.58 -2.69 -10.97
N ALA A 237 -8.05 -3.89 -10.77
CA ALA A 237 -8.77 -4.95 -10.07
C ALA A 237 -9.09 -4.54 -8.61
N HIS A 238 -8.16 -3.89 -7.92
CA HIS A 238 -8.40 -3.35 -6.58
C HIS A 238 -9.42 -2.21 -6.58
N LEU A 239 -9.39 -1.35 -7.58
CA LEU A 239 -10.33 -0.24 -7.74
C LEU A 239 -11.76 -0.77 -7.98
N ASP A 240 -11.91 -1.79 -8.81
CA ASP A 240 -13.17 -2.48 -9.03
C ASP A 240 -13.66 -3.17 -7.75
N ALA A 241 -12.78 -3.90 -7.05
CA ALA A 241 -13.10 -4.55 -5.78
C ALA A 241 -13.50 -3.54 -4.68
N ALA A 242 -12.86 -2.37 -4.63
CA ALA A 242 -13.23 -1.30 -3.70
C ALA A 242 -14.62 -0.73 -4.01
N CYS A 243 -14.95 -0.55 -5.30
CA CYS A 243 -16.27 -0.12 -5.72
C CYS A 243 -17.35 -1.20 -5.44
N ASP A 244 -17.04 -2.47 -5.67
CA ASP A 244 -17.94 -3.59 -5.36
C ASP A 244 -18.17 -3.72 -3.85
N LEU A 245 -17.11 -3.54 -3.04
CA LEU A 245 -17.22 -3.50 -1.59
C LEU A 245 -18.14 -2.36 -1.12
N LEU A 246 -17.97 -1.14 -1.66
CA LEU A 246 -18.85 -0.01 -1.36
C LEU A 246 -20.31 -0.31 -1.68
N ALA A 247 -20.59 -0.96 -2.82
CA ALA A 247 -21.94 -1.35 -3.21
C ALA A 247 -22.55 -2.43 -2.29
N LEU A 248 -21.71 -3.18 -1.57
CA LEU A 248 -22.12 -4.22 -0.63
C LEU A 248 -22.28 -3.70 0.81
N ILE A 249 -21.88 -2.48 1.13
CA ILE A 249 -22.02 -1.93 2.49
C ILE A 249 -23.51 -1.91 2.87
N PRO A 250 -23.90 -2.53 4.00
CA PRO A 250 -25.29 -2.58 4.45
C PRO A 250 -25.88 -1.18 4.71
N GLU A 251 -27.18 -1.02 4.45
CA GLU A 251 -27.89 0.25 4.56
C GLU A 251 -27.77 0.91 5.95
N HIS A 252 -27.82 0.12 7.03
CA HIS A 252 -27.72 0.67 8.38
C HIS A 252 -26.32 1.20 8.72
N VAL A 253 -25.26 0.73 8.04
CA VAL A 253 -23.91 1.29 8.17
C VAL A 253 -23.87 2.70 7.58
N TRP A 254 -24.51 2.90 6.42
CA TRP A 254 -24.67 4.22 5.81
C TRP A 254 -25.47 5.17 6.71
N GLN A 255 -26.59 4.70 7.27
CA GLN A 255 -27.40 5.49 8.22
C GLN A 255 -26.58 5.91 9.46
N THR A 256 -25.72 5.02 9.96
CA THR A 256 -24.82 5.34 11.06
C THR A 256 -23.80 6.42 10.68
N GLY A 257 -23.27 6.37 9.45
CA GLY A 257 -22.40 7.41 8.90
C GLY A 257 -23.09 8.76 8.76
N GLU A 258 -24.36 8.78 8.34
CA GLU A 258 -25.19 9.99 8.26
C GLU A 258 -25.43 10.62 9.63
N GLN A 259 -25.74 9.80 10.63
CA GLN A 259 -25.89 10.26 12.01
C GLN A 259 -24.59 10.83 12.57
N TRP A 260 -23.47 10.14 12.35
CA TRP A 260 -22.14 10.62 12.76
C TRP A 260 -21.81 11.97 12.10
N ALA A 261 -22.02 12.10 10.79
CA ALA A 261 -21.75 13.34 10.07
C ALA A 261 -22.61 14.50 10.58
N ALA A 262 -23.88 14.25 10.92
CA ALA A 262 -24.75 15.25 11.53
C ALA A 262 -24.24 15.74 12.90
N THR A 263 -23.65 14.85 13.71
CA THR A 263 -23.07 15.22 15.01
C THR A 263 -21.75 15.99 14.94
N GLN A 264 -21.01 15.90 13.83
CA GLN A 264 -19.76 16.63 13.65
C GLN A 264 -19.97 18.06 13.12
N GLN A 265 -21.15 18.35 12.56
CA GLN A 265 -21.50 19.66 12.01
C GLN A 265 -22.18 20.59 13.04
N SER A 266 -22.53 20.06 14.21
CA SER A 266 -23.14 20.81 15.33
C SER A 266 -22.09 21.31 16.32
#